data_AF-A0A949HLF7-F1
#
_entry.id   AF-A0A949HLF7-F1
#
_cell.length_a   1.000
_cell.length_b   1.000
_cell.length_c   1.000
_cell.angle_alpha   90.00
_cell.angle_beta   90.00
_cell.angle_gamma   90.00
#
_symmetry.space_group_name_H-M   'P 1'
#
loop_
_entity.id
_entity.type
_entity.pdbx_description
1 polymer ?
#
loop_
_entity_poly.entity_id
_entity_poly.type
_entity_poly.pdbx_seq_one_letter_code
_entity_poly.pdbx_strand_id
1 'polypeptide(L)'
;MSLTPKDMDFIEARNAAAREIALALGVPPMLLGIPGDATYANYQEANRTFWRQTVLPLATRVAAQLTTWLTPAFGTQLSLRCDLDQVEALAPERDALWTRLGKA
;
A
#
# COMPACT_ATOMS: atom_id res chain seq x y z
N MET A 1 -28.29 8.75 -24.84
CA MET A 1 -27.82 7.37 -25.06
C MET A 1 -28.01 6.61 -23.76
N SER A 2 -29.04 5.75 -23.64
CA SER A 2 -29.28 4.92 -22.46
C SER A 2 -28.55 3.59 -22.61
N LEU A 3 -27.86 3.13 -21.56
CA LEU A 3 -27.22 1.82 -21.51
C LEU A 3 -28.28 0.71 -21.58
N THR A 4 -27.99 -0.37 -22.31
CA THR A 4 -28.85 -1.56 -22.27
C THR A 4 -28.59 -2.35 -20.98
N PRO A 5 -29.55 -3.18 -20.50
CA PRO A 5 -29.33 -4.05 -19.35
C PRO A 5 -28.06 -4.92 -19.47
N LYS A 6 -27.79 -5.43 -20.68
CA LYS A 6 -26.61 -6.23 -20.98
C LYS A 6 -25.30 -5.43 -20.86
N ASP A 7 -25.31 -4.15 -21.24
CA ASP A 7 -24.13 -3.28 -21.10
C ASP A 7 -23.86 -2.97 -19.62
N MET A 8 -24.92 -2.84 -18.81
CA MET A 8 -24.80 -2.65 -17.36
C MET A 8 -24.19 -3.88 -16.67
N ASP A 9 -24.69 -5.08 -16.97
CA ASP A 9 -24.15 -6.34 -16.44
C ASP A 9 -22.66 -6.51 -16.82
N PHE A 10 -22.29 -6.14 -18.05
CA PHE A 10 -20.90 -6.21 -18.49
C PHE A 10 -19.98 -5.23 -17.74
N ILE A 11 -20.44 -4.00 -17.51
CA ILE A 11 -19.69 -3.01 -16.72
C ILE A 11 -19.50 -3.50 -15.28
N GLU A 12 -20.53 -4.09 -14.69
CA GLU A 12 -20.47 -4.63 -13.33
C GLU A 12 -19.48 -5.80 -13.23
N ALA A 13 -19.55 -6.76 -14.15
CA ALA A 13 -18.61 -7.88 -14.23
C ALA A 13 -17.16 -7.40 -14.40
N ARG A 14 -16.93 -6.38 -15.25
CA ARG A 14 -15.59 -5.78 -15.44
C ARG A 14 -15.09 -5.12 -14.16
N ASN A 15 -15.95 -4.40 -13.44
CA ASN A 15 -15.59 -3.77 -12.18
C ASN A 15 -15.29 -4.82 -11.09
N ALA A 16 -16.06 -5.92 -11.03
CA ALA A 16 -15.79 -7.03 -10.13
C ALA A 16 -14.42 -7.66 -10.39
N ALA A 17 -14.11 -7.98 -11.65
CA ALA A 17 -12.81 -8.51 -12.05
C ALA A 17 -11.65 -7.56 -11.69
N ALA A 18 -11.83 -6.26 -11.89
CA ALA A 18 -10.83 -5.26 -11.50
C ALA A 18 -10.56 -5.27 -9.98
N ARG A 19 -11.60 -5.45 -9.14
CA ARG A 19 -11.43 -5.57 -7.69
C ARG A 19 -10.68 -6.85 -7.30
N GLU A 20 -11.00 -7.98 -7.92
CA GLU A 20 -10.31 -9.25 -7.66
C GLU A 20 -8.81 -9.16 -7.97
N ILE A 21 -8.46 -8.54 -9.11
CA ILE A 21 -7.05 -8.31 -9.48
C ILE A 21 -6.36 -7.41 -8.46
N ALA A 22 -7.02 -6.32 -8.04
CA ALA A 22 -6.46 -5.40 -7.05
C ALA A 22 -6.19 -6.10 -5.71
N LEU A 23 -7.14 -6.91 -5.24
CA LEU A 23 -7.00 -7.71 -4.03
C LEU A 23 -5.86 -8.74 -4.13
N ALA A 24 -5.72 -9.41 -5.28
CA ALA A 24 -4.62 -10.36 -5.52
C ALA A 24 -3.24 -9.70 -5.44
N LEU A 25 -3.14 -8.41 -5.82
CA LEU A 25 -1.91 -7.61 -5.71
C LEU A 25 -1.75 -6.94 -4.34
N GLY A 26 -2.73 -7.07 -3.44
CA GLY A 26 -2.76 -6.38 -2.15
C GLY A 26 -3.04 -4.88 -2.24
N VAL A 27 -3.55 -4.38 -3.37
CA VAL A 27 -3.86 -2.96 -3.57
C VAL A 27 -5.33 -2.73 -3.24
N PRO A 28 -5.68 -1.83 -2.30
CA PRO A 28 -7.06 -1.47 -2.04
C PRO A 28 -7.74 -0.88 -3.30
N PRO A 29 -8.89 -1.42 -3.75
CA PRO A 29 -9.54 -1.01 -5.01
C PRO A 29 -9.84 0.49 -5.09
N MET A 30 -10.15 1.12 -3.96
CA MET A 30 -10.44 2.57 -3.90
C MET A 30 -9.24 3.45 -4.28
N LEU A 31 -8.00 2.98 -4.06
CA LEU A 31 -6.80 3.72 -4.48
C LEU A 31 -6.62 3.71 -6.00
N LEU A 32 -7.22 2.73 -6.68
CA LEU A 32 -7.21 2.58 -8.13
C LEU A 32 -8.41 3.27 -8.81
N GLY A 33 -9.27 3.95 -8.05
CA GLY A 33 -10.48 4.58 -8.58
C GLY A 33 -11.55 3.58 -9.02
N ILE A 34 -11.46 2.32 -8.59
CA ILE A 34 -12.47 1.31 -8.90
C ILE A 34 -13.74 1.67 -8.11
N PRO A 35 -14.91 1.81 -8.77
CA PRO A 35 -16.15 2.24 -8.11
C PRO A 35 -16.50 1.38 -6.89
N GLY A 36 -17.07 1.99 -5.85
CA GLY A 36 -17.45 1.34 -4.59
C GLY A 36 -17.63 2.37 -3.48
N ASP A 37 -17.60 1.92 -2.23
CA ASP A 37 -17.80 2.80 -1.06
C ASP A 37 -16.51 3.53 -0.66
N ALA A 38 -16.23 4.66 -1.31
CA ALA A 38 -15.08 5.52 -1.00
C ALA A 38 -15.51 6.81 -0.29
N THR A 39 -14.99 7.03 0.92
CA THR A 39 -14.98 8.34 1.63
C THR A 39 -13.54 8.76 1.89
N TYR A 40 -13.31 10.04 2.22
CA TYR A 40 -11.96 10.55 2.52
C TYR A 40 -11.28 9.81 3.68
N ALA A 41 -12.03 9.50 4.75
CA ALA A 41 -11.51 8.73 5.88
C ALA A 41 -11.10 7.32 5.46
N ASN A 42 -11.92 6.66 4.63
CA ASN A 42 -11.60 5.33 4.09
C ASN A 42 -10.33 5.37 3.23
N TYR A 43 -10.11 6.45 2.47
CA TYR A 43 -8.93 6.59 1.60
C TYR A 43 -7.63 6.69 2.40
N GLN A 44 -7.57 7.52 3.45
CA GLN A 44 -6.36 7.67 4.27
C GLN A 44 -5.98 6.36 4.98
N GLU A 45 -6.97 5.67 5.56
CA GLU A 45 -6.75 4.36 6.19
C GLU A 45 -6.37 3.28 5.17
N ALA A 46 -6.99 3.26 3.98
CA ALA A 46 -6.63 2.33 2.92
C ALA A 46 -5.20 2.57 2.42
N ASN A 47 -4.78 3.82 2.26
CA ASN A 47 -3.41 4.15 1.87
C ASN A 47 -2.40 3.67 2.94
N ARG A 48 -2.67 3.92 4.23
CA ARG A 48 -1.83 3.41 5.32
C ARG A 48 -1.76 1.88 5.33
N THR A 49 -2.92 1.22 5.19
CA THR A 49 -3.01 -0.24 5.14
C THR A 49 -2.21 -0.81 3.98
N PHE A 50 -2.33 -0.22 2.78
CA PHE A 50 -1.57 -0.60 1.60
C PHE A 50 -0.05 -0.51 1.83
N TRP A 51 0.42 0.60 2.43
CA TRP A 51 1.83 0.73 2.78
C TRP A 51 2.28 -0.36 3.76
N ARG A 52 1.53 -0.56 4.85
CA ARG A 52 1.87 -1.52 5.91
C ARG A 52 1.85 -2.97 5.44
N GLN A 53 0.83 -3.37 4.70
CA GLN A 53 0.59 -4.78 4.37
C GLN A 53 1.24 -5.22 3.06
N THR A 54 1.51 -4.30 2.14
CA THR A 54 1.99 -4.65 0.79
C THR A 54 3.32 -3.98 0.47
N VAL A 55 3.40 -2.65 0.54
CA VAL A 55 4.60 -1.93 0.07
C VAL A 55 5.81 -2.20 0.97
N LEU A 56 5.67 -2.07 2.29
CA LEU A 56 6.78 -2.26 3.22
C LEU A 56 7.35 -3.69 3.24
N PRO A 57 6.53 -4.75 3.25
CA PRO A 57 7.05 -6.12 3.15
C PRO A 57 7.84 -6.35 1.85
N LEU A 58 7.34 -5.86 0.72
CA LEU A 58 8.01 -5.97 -0.57
C LEU A 58 9.33 -5.19 -0.59
N ALA A 59 9.32 -3.94 -0.16
CA ALA A 59 10.49 -3.08 -0.11
C ALA A 59 11.56 -3.64 0.83
N THR A 60 11.16 -4.15 2.00
CA THR A 60 12.06 -4.83 2.95
C THR A 60 12.69 -6.08 2.33
N ARG A 61 11.91 -6.89 1.60
CA ARG A 61 12.43 -8.08 0.92
C ARG A 61 13.48 -7.71 -0.14
N VAL A 62 13.21 -6.67 -0.93
CA VAL A 62 14.15 -6.17 -1.94
C VAL A 62 15.41 -5.62 -1.27
N ALA A 63 15.29 -4.79 -0.23
CA ALA A 63 16.43 -4.25 0.52
C ALA A 63 17.30 -5.36 1.12
N ALA A 64 16.69 -6.42 1.64
CA ALA A 64 17.41 -7.59 2.15
C ALA A 64 18.18 -8.32 1.04
N GLN A 65 17.55 -8.55 -0.11
CA GLN A 65 18.22 -9.18 -1.26
C GLN A 65 19.38 -8.34 -1.79
N LEU A 66 19.19 -7.03 -1.89
CA LEU A 66 20.25 -6.09 -2.29
C LEU A 66 21.40 -6.08 -1.28
N THR A 67 21.08 -6.10 0.02
CA THR A 67 22.10 -6.17 1.08
C THR A 67 22.95 -7.41 0.89
N THR A 68 22.33 -8.59 0.74
CA THR A 68 23.02 -9.87 0.53
C THR A 68 23.89 -9.85 -0.74
N TRP A 69 23.38 -9.28 -1.83
CA TRP A 69 24.12 -9.17 -3.09
C TRP A 69 25.35 -8.26 -2.99
N LEU A 70 25.29 -7.21 -2.17
CA LEU A 70 26.37 -6.25 -1.97
C LEU A 70 27.39 -6.68 -0.90
N THR A 71 27.02 -7.58 0.01
CA THR A 71 27.89 -8.08 1.09
C THR A 71 29.30 -8.48 0.64
N PRO A 72 29.52 -9.18 -0.50
CA PRO A 72 30.88 -9.55 -0.94
C PRO A 72 31.80 -8.37 -1.22
N ALA A 73 31.26 -7.21 -1.62
CA ALA A 73 32.05 -6.02 -1.94
C ALA A 73 32.21 -5.06 -0.75
N PHE A 74 31.24 -5.02 0.16
CA PHE A 74 31.17 -4.01 1.24
C PHE A 74 31.27 -4.60 2.66
N GLY A 75 31.36 -5.93 2.79
CA GLY A 75 31.46 -6.62 4.06
C GLY A 75 30.11 -6.91 4.74
N THR A 76 30.16 -7.65 5.84
CA THR A 76 28.99 -8.21 6.54
C THR A 76 28.24 -7.20 7.42
N GLN A 77 28.78 -6.00 7.62
CA GLN A 77 28.15 -4.93 8.41
C GLN A 77 27.21 -4.04 7.58
N LEU A 78 27.18 -4.22 6.26
CA LEU A 78 26.26 -3.47 5.41
C LEU A 78 24.80 -3.83 5.75
N SER A 79 23.96 -2.80 5.93
CA SER A 79 22.51 -3.00 6.01
C SER A 79 21.80 -1.92 5.21
N LEU A 80 20.88 -2.33 4.32
CA LEU A 80 19.98 -1.44 3.62
C LEU A 80 18.61 -1.49 4.28
N ARG A 81 18.03 -0.31 4.56
CA ARG A 81 16.71 -0.17 5.15
C ARG A 81 15.95 0.94 4.44
N CYS A 82 14.65 0.77 4.31
CA CYS A 82 13.78 1.83 3.81
C CYS A 82 13.63 2.91 4.89
N ASP A 83 13.80 4.17 4.51
CA ASP A 83 13.47 5.30 5.37
C ASP A 83 11.95 5.46 5.44
N LEU A 84 11.37 5.08 6.58
CA LEU A 84 9.93 5.14 6.81
C LEU A 84 9.47 6.52 7.26
N ASP A 85 10.40 7.38 7.71
CA ASP A 85 10.05 8.72 8.17
C ASP A 85 9.65 9.62 7.00
N GLN A 86 10.17 9.36 5.80
CA GLN A 86 9.80 10.15 4.63
C GLN A 86 8.49 9.69 3.96
N VAL A 87 7.81 8.68 4.52
CA VAL A 87 6.55 8.16 3.96
C VAL A 87 5.35 8.87 4.59
N GLU A 88 4.74 9.80 3.84
CA GLU A 88 3.59 10.59 4.28
C GLU A 88 2.41 9.72 4.77
N ALA A 89 2.16 8.58 4.13
CA ALA A 89 1.10 7.65 4.51
C ALA A 89 1.25 7.07 5.93
N LEU A 90 2.47 7.09 6.50
CA LEU A 90 2.78 6.61 7.84
C LEU A 90 2.91 7.73 8.88
N ALA A 91 2.78 9.00 8.46
CA ALA A 91 2.88 10.15 9.36
C ALA A 91 1.92 10.08 10.57
N PRO A 92 0.65 9.63 10.44
CA PRO A 92 -0.25 9.54 11.60
C PRO A 92 0.25 8.57 12.69
N GLU A 93 0.91 7.48 12.30
CA GLU A 93 1.46 6.52 13.27
C GLU A 93 2.68 7.10 13.99
N ARG A 94 3.50 7.85 13.27
CA ARG A 94 4.62 8.58 13.85
C ARG A 94 4.15 9.66 14.83
N ASP A 95 3.14 10.44 14.47
CA ASP A 95 2.58 11.47 15.35
C ASP A 95 2.01 10.84 16.63
N ALA A 96 1.35 9.68 16.51
CA ALA A 96 0.88 8.91 17.65
C ALA A 96 2.02 8.39 18.54
N LEU A 97 3.15 7.97 17.95
CA LEU A 97 4.35 7.56 18.70
C LEU A 97 4.95 8.73 19.48
N TRP A 98 5.19 9.87 18.81
CA TRP A 98 5.74 11.07 19.45
C TRP A 98 4.86 11.60 20.58
N THR A 99 3.54 11.58 20.38
CA THR A 99 2.58 11.99 21.41
C THR A 99 2.66 11.08 22.65
N ARG A 100 2.92 9.78 22.49
CA ARG A 100 3.09 8.86 23.62
C ARG A 100 4.39 9.11 24.36
N LEU A 101 5.48 9.37 23.62
CA LEU A 101 6.79 9.68 24.22
C LEU A 101 6.79 10.99 25.00
N GLY A 102 6.12 12.04 24.50
CA GLY A 102 6.02 13.32 25.19
C GLY A 102 5.09 13.33 26.41
N LYS A 103 4.30 12.26 26.62
CA LYS A 103 3.41 12.08 27.77
C LYS A 103 4.00 11.18 28.86
N ALA A 104 5.13 10.52 28.60
CA ALA A 104 5.87 9.68 29.53
C ALA A 104 6.93 10.52 30.27
#